data_AF-A0A6M1E2K0-F1
#
_entry.id   AF-A0A6M1E2K0-F1
#
_cell.length_a   1.000
_cell.length_b   1.000
_cell.length_c   1.000
_cell.angle_alpha   90.00
_cell.angle_beta   90.00
_cell.angle_gamma   90.00
#
_symmetry.space_group_name_H-M   'P 1'
#
loop_
_entity.id
_entity.type
_entity.pdbx_description
1 polymer ?
#
loop_
_entity_poly.entity_id
_entity_poly.type
_entity_poly.pdbx_seq_one_letter_code
_entity_poly.pdbx_strand_id
1 'polypeptide(L)'
;MKKADKDVDAIMWQIDINELVERTKCRATGKVRFGSKVEATFFIHWLHWRYRRWLSRKDGERTRKRWGRKPTARYTYGCAYCKGYHITRQSPWDHERRVYKED
;
A
#
# COMPACT_ATOMS: atom_id res chain seq x y z
N MET A 1 21.78 -12.29 0.26
CA MET A 1 20.43 -12.21 0.87
C MET A 1 20.51 -12.89 2.23
N LYS A 2 20.26 -12.18 3.34
CA LYS A 2 20.45 -12.73 4.69
C LYS A 2 19.34 -13.75 4.98
N LYS A 3 19.57 -14.77 5.81
CA LYS A 3 18.61 -15.86 6.09
C LYS A 3 17.22 -15.33 6.49
N ALA A 4 17.18 -14.29 7.32
CA ALA A 4 15.96 -13.60 7.75
C ALA A 4 15.12 -13.00 6.60
N ASP A 5 15.73 -12.58 5.50
CA ASP A 5 14.99 -12.04 4.35
C ASP A 5 14.16 -13.14 3.67
N LYS A 6 14.68 -14.39 3.63
CA LYS A 6 14.02 -15.53 2.99
C LYS A 6 12.77 -15.97 3.76
N ASP A 7 12.81 -15.92 5.09
CA ASP A 7 11.70 -16.32 5.94
C ASP A 7 10.53 -15.33 5.82
N VAL A 8 10.82 -14.02 5.82
CA VAL A 8 9.82 -12.98 5.58
C VAL A 8 9.22 -13.08 4.18
N ASP A 9 10.03 -13.39 3.17
CA ASP A 9 9.53 -13.60 1.81
C ASP A 9 8.58 -14.79 1.73
N ALA A 10 8.91 -15.91 2.39
CA ALA A 10 8.08 -17.12 2.38
C ALA A 10 6.70 -16.84 2.98
N ILE A 11 6.66 -16.14 4.12
CA ILE A 11 5.41 -15.73 4.76
C ILE A 11 4.59 -14.82 3.83
N MET A 12 5.22 -13.79 3.25
CA MET A 12 4.52 -12.83 2.38
C MET A 12 4.03 -13.42 1.06
N TRP A 13 4.66 -14.51 0.58
CA TRP A 13 4.23 -15.25 -0.60
C TRP A 13 3.02 -16.15 -0.35
N GLN A 14 2.90 -16.70 0.86
CA GLN A 14 1.80 -17.59 1.23
C GLN A 14 0.51 -16.83 1.56
N ILE A 15 0.60 -15.54 1.87
CA ILE A 15 -0.56 -14.72 2.19
C ILE A 15 -1.35 -14.41 0.91
N ASP A 16 -2.52 -15.04 0.74
CA ASP A 16 -3.55 -14.48 -0.13
C ASP A 16 -4.13 -13.23 0.56
N ILE A 17 -3.72 -12.09 0.03
CA ILE A 17 -4.10 -10.79 0.56
C ILE A 17 -5.61 -10.52 0.42
N ASN A 18 -6.35 -11.31 -0.38
CA ASN A 18 -7.80 -11.24 -0.49
C ASN A 18 -8.51 -11.97 0.66
N GLU A 19 -7.88 -13.00 1.24
CA GLU A 19 -8.39 -13.70 2.44
C GLU A 19 -8.03 -12.93 3.71
N LEU A 20 -6.83 -12.31 3.74
CA LEU A 20 -6.32 -11.64 4.94
C LEU A 20 -6.89 -10.23 5.18
N VAL A 21 -7.44 -9.61 4.14
CA VAL A 21 -7.97 -8.25 4.20
C VAL A 21 -9.34 -8.22 3.56
N GLU A 22 -10.36 -7.95 4.38
CA GLU A 22 -11.71 -7.75 3.88
C GLU A 22 -11.78 -6.43 3.08
N ARG A 23 -11.76 -6.54 1.75
CA ARG A 23 -11.77 -5.39 0.85
C ARG A 23 -13.16 -5.11 0.35
N THR A 24 -13.89 -4.28 1.08
CA THR A 24 -15.13 -3.68 0.58
C THR A 24 -14.83 -2.33 -0.06
N LYS A 25 -15.65 -1.89 -1.02
CA LYS A 25 -15.56 -0.51 -1.53
C LYS A 25 -16.41 0.40 -0.64
N CYS A 26 -15.87 1.55 -0.26
CA CYS A 26 -16.65 2.60 0.36
C CYS A 26 -17.62 3.18 -0.68
N ARG A 27 -18.92 3.19 -0.35
CA ARG A 27 -19.96 3.72 -1.25
C ARG A 27 -19.81 5.23 -1.51
N ALA A 28 -19.31 5.99 -0.54
CA ALA A 28 -19.15 7.44 -0.65
C ALA A 28 -17.92 7.86 -1.46
N THR A 29 -16.77 7.19 -1.26
CA THR A 29 -15.50 7.60 -1.88
C THR A 29 -15.07 6.70 -3.04
N GLY A 30 -15.71 5.54 -3.23
CA GLY A 30 -15.31 4.50 -4.18
C GLY A 30 -14.00 3.79 -3.82
N LYS A 31 -13.32 4.18 -2.73
CA LYS A 31 -12.02 3.65 -2.31
C LYS A 31 -12.17 2.33 -1.57
N VAL A 32 -11.10 1.53 -1.58
CA VAL A 32 -11.02 0.31 -0.76
C VAL A 32 -11.10 0.69 0.72
N ARG A 33 -12.06 0.10 1.41
CA ARG A 33 -12.26 0.14 2.85
C ARG A 33 -11.48 -1.01 3.48
N PHE A 34 -10.73 -0.67 4.53
CA PHE A 34 -10.10 -1.60 5.45
C PHE A 34 -10.86 -1.52 6.78
N GLY A 35 -11.01 -2.66 7.47
CA GLY A 35 -11.68 -2.74 8.76
C GLY A 35 -10.89 -2.03 9.85
N SER A 36 -9.56 -2.16 9.80
CA SER A 36 -8.65 -1.57 10.77
C SER A 36 -7.50 -0.76 10.14
N LYS A 37 -6.89 0.14 10.94
CA LYS A 37 -5.69 0.88 10.54
C LYS A 37 -4.51 -0.06 10.30
N VAL A 38 -4.44 -1.15 11.07
CA VAL A 38 -3.38 -2.15 10.99
C VAL A 38 -3.46 -2.90 9.67
N GLU A 39 -4.65 -3.36 9.26
CA GLU A 39 -4.87 -3.98 7.94
C GLU A 39 -4.46 -3.06 6.78
N ALA A 40 -4.88 -1.79 6.83
CA ALA A 40 -4.53 -0.82 5.81
C ALA A 40 -3.01 -0.60 5.72
N THR A 41 -2.34 -0.56 6.87
CA THR A 41 -0.89 -0.38 6.97
C THR A 41 -0.14 -1.62 6.49
N PHE A 42 -0.57 -2.81 6.92
CA PHE A 42 -0.04 -4.10 6.47
C PHE A 42 -0.14 -4.23 4.94
N PHE A 43 -1.29 -3.87 4.37
CA PHE A 43 -1.49 -3.89 2.92
C PHE A 43 -0.51 -2.99 2.17
N ILE A 44 -0.15 -1.83 2.71
CA ILE A 44 0.88 -0.95 2.14
C ILE A 44 2.26 -1.64 2.18
N HIS A 45 2.62 -2.26 3.29
CA HIS A 45 3.89 -3.00 3.40
C HIS A 45 3.95 -4.18 2.42
N TRP A 46 2.87 -4.94 2.31
CA TRP A 46 2.73 -6.04 1.36
C TRP A 46 2.87 -5.55 -0.10
N LEU A 47 2.23 -4.43 -0.46
CA LEU A 47 2.38 -3.81 -1.79
C LEU A 47 3.83 -3.40 -2.08
N HIS A 48 4.51 -2.77 -1.12
CA HIS A 48 5.92 -2.39 -1.27
C HIS A 48 6.84 -3.60 -1.41
N TRP A 49 6.58 -4.67 -0.66
CA TRP A 49 7.31 -5.94 -0.78
C TRP A 49 7.08 -6.58 -2.16
N ARG A 50 5.82 -6.72 -2.59
CA ARG A 50 5.46 -7.32 -3.89
C ARG A 50 6.06 -6.55 -5.06
N TYR A 51 6.03 -5.21 -5.00
CA TYR A 51 6.65 -4.36 -6.03
C TYR A 51 8.17 -4.56 -6.10
N ARG A 52 8.86 -4.59 -4.94
CA ARG A 52 10.31 -4.86 -4.90
C ARG A 52 10.65 -6.23 -5.51
N ARG A 53 9.85 -7.25 -5.23
CA ARG A 53 10.03 -8.60 -5.78
C ARG A 53 9.72 -8.69 -7.28
N TRP A 54 8.68 -8.00 -7.75
CA TRP A 54 8.37 -7.90 -9.18
C TRP A 54 9.52 -7.28 -9.97
N LEU A 55 10.15 -6.22 -9.44
CA LEU A 55 11.35 -5.61 -10.02
C LEU A 55 12.58 -6.54 -10.02
N SER A 56 12.55 -7.61 -9.24
CA SER A 56 13.67 -8.56 -9.05
C SER A 56 13.46 -9.87 -9.80
N ARG A 57 12.49 -9.95 -10.75
CA ARG A 57 12.22 -11.16 -11.53
C ARG A 57 13.43 -11.59 -12.39
N LYS A 58 13.45 -12.90 -12.64
CA LYS A 58 14.60 -13.82 -12.75
C LYS A 58 15.58 -13.65 -13.92
N ASP A 59 15.33 -12.78 -14.89
CA ASP A 59 16.16 -12.77 -16.12
C ASP A 59 17.42 -11.89 -16.01
N GLY A 60 17.80 -11.47 -14.80
CA GLY A 60 19.01 -10.65 -14.57
C GLY A 60 18.88 -9.20 -15.08
N GLU A 61 18.02 -8.95 -16.05
CA GLU A 61 17.57 -7.63 -16.43
C GLU A 61 16.54 -7.14 -15.41
N ARG A 62 16.97 -6.24 -14.50
CA ARG A 62 16.02 -5.33 -13.84
C ARG A 62 15.12 -4.78 -14.94
N THR A 63 13.84 -5.17 -14.96
CA THR A 63 12.87 -4.69 -15.94
C THR A 63 13.05 -3.18 -16.03
N ARG A 64 13.57 -2.71 -17.18
CA ARG A 64 14.08 -1.36 -17.36
C ARG A 64 13.11 -0.38 -16.69
N LYS A 65 13.65 0.64 -16.02
CA LYS A 65 12.97 1.75 -15.30
C LYS A 65 11.91 2.53 -16.13
N ARG A 66 11.43 2.00 -17.26
CA ARG A 66 10.48 2.58 -18.20
C ARG A 66 9.13 2.92 -17.57
N TRP A 67 8.78 2.29 -16.44
CA TRP A 67 7.58 2.63 -15.64
C TRP A 67 7.87 3.42 -14.35
N GLY A 68 9.07 4.00 -14.23
CA GLY A 68 9.31 5.37 -13.73
C GLY A 68 8.87 5.83 -12.34
N ARG A 69 8.08 5.10 -11.56
CA ARG A 69 7.70 5.55 -10.21
C ARG A 69 7.73 4.40 -9.22
N LYS A 70 8.70 4.48 -8.30
CA LYS A 70 8.64 3.84 -6.99
C LYS A 70 7.20 3.99 -6.46
N PRO A 71 6.59 2.97 -5.85
CA PRO A 71 5.25 3.10 -5.30
C PRO A 71 5.22 4.36 -4.45
N THR A 72 4.45 5.35 -4.91
CA THR A 72 4.28 6.62 -4.19
C THR A 72 3.83 6.28 -2.78
N ALA A 73 4.38 6.99 -1.79
CA ALA A 73 4.05 6.78 -0.39
C ALA A 73 2.53 6.71 -0.22
N ARG A 74 2.06 5.56 0.27
CA ARG A 74 0.65 5.29 0.51
C ARG A 74 0.41 5.51 2.00
N TYR A 75 -0.50 6.40 2.36
CA TYR A 75 -0.85 6.72 3.75
C TYR A 75 -2.22 6.17 4.08
N THR A 76 -2.43 5.86 5.35
CA THR A 76 -3.74 5.42 5.86
C THR A 76 -4.46 6.60 6.50
N TYR A 77 -5.75 6.73 6.25
CA TYR A 77 -6.59 7.74 6.88
C TYR A 77 -7.98 7.16 7.20
N GLY A 78 -8.59 7.65 8.27
CA GLY A 78 -9.95 7.27 8.66
C GLY A 78 -10.98 7.95 7.78
N CYS A 79 -12.05 7.23 7.44
CA CYS A 79 -13.15 7.75 6.65
C CYS A 79 -14.38 7.97 7.54
N ALA A 80 -14.87 9.21 7.60
CA ALA A 80 -16.06 9.55 8.36
C ALA A 80 -17.32 8.81 7.86
N TYR A 81 -17.42 8.58 6.55
CA TYR A 81 -18.62 8.00 5.92
C TYR A 81 -18.76 6.49 6.15
N CYS A 82 -17.67 5.73 5.96
CA CYS A 82 -17.72 4.27 6.12
C CYS A 82 -17.19 3.79 7.46
N LYS A 83 -16.77 4.69 8.36
CA LYS A 83 -16.15 4.38 9.67
C LYS A 83 -14.98 3.39 9.57
N GLY A 84 -14.34 3.32 8.40
CA GLY A 84 -13.24 2.42 8.10
C GLY A 84 -12.01 3.19 7.66
N TYR A 85 -10.96 2.47 7.28
CA TYR A 85 -9.70 3.08 6.85
C TYR A 85 -9.58 3.02 5.33
N HIS A 86 -8.96 4.05 4.76
CA HIS A 86 -8.64 4.15 3.34
C HIS A 86 -7.17 4.40 3.12
N ILE A 87 -6.69 4.06 1.94
CA ILE A 87 -5.34 4.36 1.49
C ILE A 87 -5.38 5.55 0.54
N THR A 88 -4.50 6.52 0.78
CA THR A 88 -4.29 7.68 -0.08
C THR A 88 -2.85 7.74 -0.55
N ARG A 89 -2.61 8.40 -1.68
CA ARG A 89 -1.26 8.70 -2.19
C ARG A 89 -0.64 9.92 -1.51
N GLN A 90 -1.46 10.80 -0.96
CA GLN A 90 -1.01 12.05 -0.37
C GLN A 90 -0.77 11.86 1.12
N SER A 91 0.32 12.44 1.60
CA SER A 91 0.57 12.57 3.02
C SER A 91 -0.55 13.40 3.66
N PRO A 92 -1.09 13.02 4.84
CA PRO A 92 -1.98 13.90 5.60
C PRO A 92 -1.36 15.29 5.81
N TRP A 93 -0.04 15.33 6.00
CA TRP A 93 0.77 16.54 6.17
C TRP A 93 0.90 17.40 4.88
N ASP A 94 0.71 16.81 3.69
CA ASP A 94 0.70 17.55 2.42
C ASP A 94 -0.68 18.13 2.09
N HIS A 95 -1.75 17.54 2.64
CA HIS A 95 -3.11 18.05 2.49
C HIS A 95 -3.27 19.39 3.21
N GLU A 96 -2.82 19.48 4.46
CA GLU A 96 -2.85 20.72 5.26
C GLU A 96 -2.08 21.86 4.58
N ARG A 97 -0.91 21.56 3.98
CA ARG A 97 -0.12 22.57 3.25
C ARG A 97 -0.78 23.11 1.98
N ARG A 98 -1.78 22.42 1.42
CA ARG A 98 -2.56 22.94 0.28
C ARG A 98 -3.74 23.77 0.74
N VAL A 99 -4.43 23.33 1.80
CA VAL A 99 -5.59 24.03 2.35
C VAL A 99 -5.18 25.39 2.94
N TYR A 100 -4.03 25.49 3.62
CA TYR A 100 -3.53 26.73 4.23
C TYR A 100 -2.58 27.56 3.33
N LYS A 101 -2.51 27.29 2.04
CA LYS A 101 -1.76 28.12 1.06
C LYS A 101 -2.66 28.97 0.17
N GLU A 102 -3.98 28.84 0.33
CA GLU A 102 -4.98 29.63 -0.39
C GLU A 102 -5.55 30.78 0.47
N ASP A 103 -4.95 31.07 1.63
CA ASP A 103 -5.16 32.28 2.45
C ASP A 103 -3.90 33.15 2.45
#